data_AF-A0A933K8Q5-F1
#
_entry.id   AF-A0A933K8Q5-F1
#
_cell.length_a   1.000
_cell.length_b   1.000
_cell.length_c   1.000
_cell.angle_alpha   90.00
_cell.angle_beta   90.00
_cell.angle_gamma   90.00
#
_symmetry.space_group_name_H-M   'P 1'
#
loop_
_entity.id
_entity.type
_entity.pdbx_description
1 polymer ?
#
loop_
_entity_poly.entity_id
_entity_poly.type
_entity_poly.pdbx_seq_one_letter_code
_entity_poly.pdbx_strand_id
1 'polypeptide(L)'
;MAILPQQYLFNWQHVDVASDLDRLRLVLKAIPDEKLMLQLEADRDNGRDEYPVRATWNSILAGVVYQHPSIAALRRELRRNAELRMECGFEPRLGLAAVPTDSAYSNLLSNILGGDEA
;
A
#
# COMPACT_ATOMS: atom_id res chain seq x y z
N MET A 1 7.83 8.49 42.39
CA MET A 1 8.15 7.92 41.07
C MET A 1 6.98 8.25 40.15
N ALA A 2 7.15 9.18 39.22
CA ALA A 2 6.08 9.54 38.29
C ALA A 2 6.12 8.56 37.12
N ILE A 3 5.15 7.65 37.08
CA ILE A 3 4.91 6.81 35.91
C ILE A 3 4.18 7.71 34.92
N LEU A 4 4.86 8.16 33.87
CA LEU A 4 4.19 8.78 32.73
C LEU A 4 3.37 7.67 32.07
N PRO A 5 2.03 7.70 32.10
CA PRO A 5 1.25 6.70 31.39
C PRO A 5 1.59 6.89 29.92
N GLN A 6 2.23 5.88 29.32
CA GLN A 6 2.42 5.84 27.89
C GLN A 6 1.02 5.91 27.27
N GLN A 7 0.66 7.06 26.72
CA GLN A 7 -0.55 7.17 25.93
C GLN A 7 -0.42 6.13 24.82
N TYR A 8 -1.37 5.20 24.77
CA TYR A 8 -1.42 4.20 23.71
C TYR A 8 -1.20 4.92 22.39
N LEU A 9 -0.18 4.50 21.63
CA LEU A 9 0.18 5.14 20.35
C LEU A 9 -1.04 5.21 19.40
N PHE A 10 -2.02 4.32 19.63
CA PHE A 10 -3.31 4.25 18.96
C PHE A 10 -4.45 4.03 19.98
N ASN A 11 -5.43 4.93 20.02
CA ASN A 11 -6.73 4.72 20.67
C ASN A 11 -7.74 4.31 19.59
N TRP A 12 -8.47 3.21 19.79
CA TRP A 12 -9.50 2.73 18.86
C TRP A 12 -10.52 3.81 18.49
N GLN A 13 -10.90 4.67 19.45
CA GLN A 13 -11.81 5.79 19.20
C GLN A 13 -11.26 6.81 18.20
N HIS A 14 -9.94 6.99 18.13
CA HIS A 14 -9.33 7.88 17.14
C HIS A 14 -9.17 7.21 15.78
N VAL A 15 -8.94 5.89 15.74
CA VAL A 15 -8.84 5.14 14.48
C VAL A 15 -10.20 5.04 13.79
N ASP A 16 -11.28 4.76 14.53
CA ASP A 16 -12.63 4.61 13.97
C ASP A 16 -13.23 5.94 13.48
N VAL A 17 -12.78 7.07 14.03
CA VAL A 17 -13.22 8.42 13.63
C VAL A 17 -12.36 8.98 12.47
N ALA A 18 -11.16 8.44 12.27
CA ALA A 18 -10.26 8.86 11.20
C ALA A 18 -10.82 8.48 9.82
N SER A 19 -10.61 9.35 8.82
CA SER A 19 -10.94 9.02 7.43
C SER A 19 -10.16 7.78 6.97
N ASP A 20 -10.67 7.04 5.99
CA ASP A 20 -9.96 5.88 5.42
C ASP A 20 -8.53 6.24 4.98
N LEU A 21 -8.34 7.48 4.50
CA LEU A 21 -7.06 8.01 4.08
C LEU A 21 -6.10 8.24 5.26
N ASP A 22 -6.61 8.76 6.37
CA ASP A 22 -5.81 8.96 7.58
C ASP A 22 -5.43 7.62 8.21
N ARG A 23 -6.34 6.64 8.18
CA ARG A 23 -6.01 5.26 8.57
C ARG A 23 -4.94 4.65 7.66
N LEU A 24 -5.01 4.90 6.35
CA LEU A 24 -3.99 4.45 5.42
C LEU A 24 -2.62 5.08 5.73
N ARG A 25 -2.56 6.40 5.90
CA ARG A 25 -1.31 7.11 6.28
C ARG A 25 -0.69 6.53 7.54
N LEU A 26 -1.52 6.17 8.51
CA LEU A 26 -1.08 5.54 9.75
C LEU A 26 -0.45 4.16 9.50
N VAL A 27 -1.11 3.33 8.68
CA VAL A 27 -0.61 2.00 8.31
C VAL A 27 0.71 2.11 7.55
N LEU A 28 0.79 2.96 6.52
CA LEU A 28 2.01 3.15 5.73
C LEU A 28 3.20 3.63 6.59
N LYS A 29 2.95 4.43 7.63
CA LYS A 29 3.99 4.88 8.55
C LYS A 29 4.43 3.81 9.55
N ALA A 30 3.52 2.90 9.93
CA ALA A 30 3.75 1.94 11.01
C ALA A 30 4.24 0.57 10.51
N ILE A 31 3.97 0.22 9.25
CA ILE A 31 4.33 -1.09 8.70
C ILE A 31 5.85 -1.21 8.47
N PRO A 32 6.51 -2.27 8.95
CA PRO A 32 7.96 -2.46 8.77
C PRO A 32 8.27 -3.26 7.49
N ASP A 33 7.81 -2.79 6.34
CA ASP A 33 7.91 -3.50 5.06
C ASP A 33 9.20 -3.22 4.27
N GLU A 34 10.09 -2.36 4.76
CA GLU A 34 11.32 -1.95 4.06
C GLU A 34 12.17 -3.13 3.56
N LYS A 35 12.39 -4.14 4.41
CA LYS A 35 13.16 -5.34 4.04
C LYS A 35 12.50 -6.08 2.87
N LEU A 36 11.17 -6.21 2.90
CA LEU A 36 10.40 -6.85 1.84
C LEU A 36 10.47 -6.02 0.55
N MET A 37 10.35 -4.70 0.65
CA MET A 37 10.42 -3.80 -0.51
C MET A 37 11.76 -3.90 -1.22
N LEU A 38 12.87 -3.87 -0.47
CA LEU A 38 14.21 -4.01 -1.03
C LEU A 38 14.40 -5.35 -1.76
N GLN A 39 13.87 -6.44 -1.20
CA GLN A 39 13.93 -7.75 -1.84
C GLN A 39 13.12 -7.79 -3.14
N LEU A 40 11.87 -7.33 -3.11
CA LEU A 40 11.01 -7.31 -4.30
C LEU A 40 11.53 -6.38 -5.39
N GLU A 41 12.17 -5.27 -5.02
CA GLU A 41 12.83 -4.34 -5.95
C GLU A 41 14.08 -4.98 -6.57
N ALA A 42 14.86 -5.76 -5.80
CA ALA A 42 16.02 -6.49 -6.31
C ALA A 42 15.62 -7.63 -7.26
N ASP A 43 14.60 -8.41 -6.91
CA ASP A 43 14.11 -9.55 -7.70
C ASP A 43 13.53 -9.13 -9.06
N ARG A 44 13.12 -7.86 -9.18
CA ARG A 44 12.52 -7.29 -10.39
C ARG A 44 13.54 -7.00 -11.50
N ASP A 45 14.83 -6.87 -11.17
CA ASP A 45 15.96 -6.60 -12.09
C ASP A 45 15.60 -5.60 -13.24
N ASN A 46 16.00 -5.86 -14.50
CA ASN A 46 15.78 -4.97 -15.66
C ASN A 46 14.36 -5.03 -16.27
N GLY A 47 13.34 -5.41 -15.50
CA GLY A 47 11.95 -5.43 -15.96
C GLY A 47 11.41 -4.02 -16.32
N ARG A 48 10.33 -3.96 -17.10
CA ARG A 48 9.66 -2.68 -17.39
C ARG A 48 9.12 -2.06 -16.10
N ASP A 49 9.63 -0.88 -15.77
CA ASP A 49 9.22 -0.14 -14.57
C ASP A 49 7.95 0.70 -14.79
N GLU A 50 6.90 0.07 -15.32
CA GLU A 50 5.62 0.77 -15.58
C GLU A 50 4.89 1.12 -14.27
N TYR A 51 5.08 0.31 -13.22
CA TYR A 51 4.43 0.48 -11.91
C TYR A 51 5.43 0.23 -10.77
N PRO A 52 5.81 1.24 -9.98
CA PRO A 52 6.75 1.07 -8.87
C PRO A 52 6.27 0.02 -7.86
N VAL A 53 7.18 -0.82 -7.36
CA VAL A 53 6.90 -1.91 -6.40
C VAL A 53 6.22 -1.36 -5.16
N ARG A 54 6.83 -0.35 -4.52
CA ARG A 54 6.29 0.29 -3.31
C ARG A 54 4.91 0.91 -3.53
N ALA A 55 4.70 1.63 -4.62
CA ALA A 55 3.41 2.24 -4.89
C ALA A 55 2.30 1.19 -5.10
N THR A 56 2.65 0.09 -5.77
CA THR A 56 1.73 -1.04 -5.97
C THR A 56 1.45 -1.75 -4.63
N TRP A 57 2.47 -1.97 -3.80
CA TRP A 57 2.31 -2.54 -2.45
C TRP A 57 1.45 -1.66 -1.53
N ASN A 58 1.72 -0.36 -1.47
CA ASN A 58 0.93 0.61 -0.71
C ASN A 58 -0.53 0.60 -1.13
N SER A 59 -0.81 0.42 -2.42
CA SER A 59 -2.18 0.31 -2.93
C SER A 59 -2.88 -0.98 -2.51
N ILE A 60 -2.15 -2.08 -2.31
CA ILE A 60 -2.70 -3.32 -1.71
C ILE A 60 -3.07 -3.07 -0.25
N LEU A 61 -2.20 -2.39 0.51
CA LEU A 61 -2.50 -1.99 1.89
C LEU A 61 -3.74 -1.08 1.95
N ALA A 62 -3.87 -0.14 1.02
CA ALA A 62 -5.09 0.65 0.87
C ALA A 62 -6.32 -0.23 0.60
N GLY A 63 -6.20 -1.24 -0.26
CA GLY A 63 -7.25 -2.23 -0.49
C GLY A 63 -7.74 -2.90 0.79
N VAL A 64 -6.83 -3.23 1.71
CA VAL A 64 -7.16 -3.79 3.04
C VAL A 64 -7.83 -2.74 3.93
N VAL A 65 -7.25 -1.55 4.06
CA VAL A 65 -7.76 -0.46 4.93
C VAL A 65 -9.15 0.01 4.51
N TYR A 66 -9.39 0.10 3.19
CA TYR A 66 -10.65 0.51 2.57
C TYR A 66 -11.62 -0.66 2.39
N GLN A 67 -11.22 -1.87 2.81
CA GLN A 67 -12.03 -3.09 2.77
C GLN A 67 -12.55 -3.41 1.36
N HIS A 68 -11.71 -3.22 0.35
CA HIS A 68 -12.08 -3.54 -1.02
C HIS A 68 -12.13 -5.07 -1.20
N PRO A 69 -13.25 -5.62 -1.72
CA PRO A 69 -13.45 -7.07 -1.78
C PRO A 69 -12.62 -7.78 -2.86
N SER A 70 -11.93 -7.02 -3.72
CA SER A 70 -11.10 -7.56 -4.81
C SER A 70 -10.14 -6.51 -5.37
N ILE A 71 -9.10 -6.99 -6.07
CA ILE A 71 -8.21 -6.14 -6.87
C ILE A 71 -8.97 -5.32 -7.91
N ALA A 72 -10.01 -5.89 -8.53
CA ALA A 72 -10.85 -5.14 -9.47
C ALA A 72 -11.59 -3.97 -8.80
N ALA A 73 -12.05 -4.14 -7.56
CA ALA A 73 -12.66 -3.06 -6.78
C ALA A 73 -11.63 -1.97 -6.40
N LEU A 74 -10.46 -2.37 -5.90
CA LEU A 74 -9.34 -1.46 -5.63
C LEU A 74 -8.94 -0.65 -6.87
N ARG A 75 -8.81 -1.30 -8.04
CA ARG A 75 -8.47 -0.61 -9.28
C ARG A 75 -9.52 0.41 -9.72
N ARG A 76 -10.81 0.15 -9.46
CA ARG A 76 -11.87 1.14 -9.68
C ARG A 76 -11.75 2.33 -8.73
N GLU A 77 -11.42 2.08 -7.45
CA GLU A 77 -11.14 3.14 -6.48
C GLU A 77 -9.96 4.00 -6.92
N LEU A 78 -8.83 3.36 -7.24
CA LEU A 78 -7.62 4.03 -7.69
C LEU A 78 -7.86 4.86 -8.94
N ARG A 79 -8.78 4.48 -9.84
CA ARG A 79 -9.11 5.29 -11.02
C ARG A 79 -9.91 6.54 -10.68
N ARG A 80 -10.84 6.47 -9.72
CA ARG A 80 -11.70 7.61 -9.34
C ARG A 80 -11.06 8.54 -8.31
N ASN A 81 -10.13 8.04 -7.49
CA ASN A 81 -9.56 8.77 -6.37
C ASN A 81 -8.10 9.16 -6.65
N ALA A 82 -7.87 10.40 -7.04
CA ALA A 82 -6.52 10.92 -7.30
C ALA A 82 -5.70 11.06 -6.01
N GLU A 83 -6.33 11.43 -4.91
CA GLU A 83 -5.67 11.57 -3.61
C GLU A 83 -5.13 10.23 -3.11
N LEU A 84 -5.93 9.17 -3.21
CA LEU A 84 -5.48 7.82 -2.89
C LEU A 84 -4.26 7.40 -3.72
N ARG A 85 -4.24 7.73 -5.03
CA ARG A 85 -3.07 7.43 -5.87
C ARG A 85 -1.82 8.15 -5.38
N MET A 86 -1.95 9.43 -5.01
CA MET A 86 -0.85 10.22 -4.49
C MET A 86 -0.33 9.67 -3.16
N GLU A 87 -1.23 9.32 -2.23
CA GLU A 87 -0.85 8.71 -0.94
C GLU A 87 -0.18 7.34 -1.10
N CYS A 88 -0.57 6.55 -2.11
CA CYS A 88 0.14 5.30 -2.41
C CYS A 88 1.54 5.56 -2.97
N GLY A 89 1.83 6.75 -3.51
CA GLY A 89 3.12 7.10 -4.12
C GLY A 89 3.17 6.95 -5.64
N PHE A 90 2.02 6.93 -6.33
CA PHE A 90 1.99 6.94 -7.80
C PHE A 90 2.31 8.34 -8.36
N GLU A 91 3.07 8.39 -9.46
CA GLU A 91 3.47 9.64 -10.12
C GLU A 91 2.23 10.42 -10.63
N PRO A 92 1.95 11.63 -10.12
CA PRO A 92 0.74 12.38 -10.49
C PRO A 92 0.63 12.66 -11.99
N ARG A 93 1.75 12.85 -12.68
CA ARG A 93 1.78 13.16 -14.12
C ARG A 93 1.24 12.04 -15.00
N LEU A 94 1.28 10.79 -14.54
CA LEU A 94 0.78 9.63 -15.28
C LEU A 94 -0.76 9.50 -15.21
N GLY A 95 -1.41 10.17 -14.26
CA GLY A 95 -2.86 10.14 -14.09
C GLY A 95 -3.40 8.71 -14.00
N LEU A 96 -4.27 8.33 -14.94
CA LEU A 96 -4.84 6.98 -14.98
C LEU A 96 -3.85 5.90 -15.42
N ALA A 97 -2.80 6.26 -16.17
CA ALA A 97 -1.78 5.31 -16.58
C ALA A 97 -0.94 4.82 -15.39
N ALA A 98 -0.97 5.53 -14.27
CA ALA A 98 -0.32 5.11 -13.03
C ALA A 98 -1.02 3.93 -12.35
N VAL A 99 -2.29 3.65 -12.68
CA VAL A 99 -3.06 2.59 -12.02
C VAL A 99 -2.60 1.22 -12.53
N PRO A 100 -2.09 0.33 -11.65
CA PRO A 100 -1.59 -0.97 -12.08
C PRO A 100 -2.65 -1.82 -12.79
N THR A 101 -2.19 -2.64 -13.73
CA THR A 101 -3.02 -3.66 -14.38
C THR A 101 -3.34 -4.80 -13.42
N ASP A 102 -4.30 -5.64 -13.81
CA ASP A 102 -4.63 -6.85 -13.04
C ASP A 102 -3.42 -7.78 -12.93
N SER A 103 -2.71 -7.99 -14.05
CA SER A 103 -1.50 -8.79 -14.11
C SER A 103 -0.36 -8.23 -13.26
N ALA A 104 -0.23 -6.90 -13.13
CA ALA A 104 0.76 -6.29 -12.26
C ALA A 104 0.52 -6.66 -10.79
N TYR A 105 -0.74 -6.67 -10.33
CA TYR A 105 -1.08 -7.14 -8.99
C TYR A 105 -0.84 -8.64 -8.83
N SER A 106 -1.26 -9.47 -9.80
CA SER A 106 -1.04 -10.92 -9.75
C SER A 106 0.45 -11.25 -9.64
N ASN A 107 1.30 -10.62 -10.46
CA ASN A 107 2.73 -10.85 -10.45
C ASN A 107 3.36 -10.43 -9.10
N LEU A 108 2.99 -9.27 -8.57
CA LEU A 108 3.49 -8.81 -7.28
C LEU A 108 3.09 -9.77 -6.15
N LEU A 109 1.82 -10.19 -6.10
CA LEU A 109 1.33 -11.12 -5.08
C LEU A 109 1.98 -12.50 -5.21
N SER A 110 2.19 -12.99 -6.43
CA SER A 110 2.91 -14.24 -6.67
C SER A 110 4.36 -14.16 -6.17
N ASN A 111 5.05 -13.04 -6.37
CA ASN A 111 6.41 -12.85 -5.86
C ASN A 111 6.44 -12.80 -4.33
N ILE A 112 5.45 -12.16 -3.69
CA ILE A 112 5.35 -12.11 -2.23
C ILE A 112 5.10 -13.52 -1.66
N LEU A 113 4.16 -14.27 -2.22
CA LEU A 113 3.80 -15.60 -1.72
C LEU A 113 4.82 -16.69 -2.08
N GLY A 114 5.56 -16.52 -3.17
CA GLY A 114 6.61 -17.43 -3.60
C GLY A 114 7.95 -17.24 -2.86
N GLY A 115 8.11 -16.13 -2.14
CA GLY A 115 9.35 -15.80 -1.41
C GLY A 115 9.58 -16.56 -0.11
N ASP A 116 8.64 -17.41 0.32
CA ASP A 116 8.73 -18.20 1.57
C ASP A 116 9.60 -19.48 1.45
N GLU A 117 10.18 -19.79 0.28
CA GLU A 117 10.99 -21.01 0.04
C GLU A 117 12.53 -20.80 0.00
N ALA A 118 13.07 -19.70 0.56
CA ALA A 118 14.52 -19.42 0.56
C ALA A 118 15.15 -19.34 1.96
#